data_AF-A0A9P5D8D4-F1
#
_entry.id   AF-A0A9P5D8D4-F1
#
_cell.length_a   1.000
_cell.length_b   1.000
_cell.length_c   1.000
_cell.angle_alpha   90.00
_cell.angle_beta   90.00
_cell.angle_gamma   90.00
#
_symmetry.space_group_name_H-M   'P 1'
#
loop_
_entity.id
_entity.type
_entity.pdbx_description
1 polymer ?
#
loop_
_entity_poly.entity_id
_entity_poly.type
_entity_poly.pdbx_seq_one_letter_code
_entity_poly.pdbx_strand_id
1 'polypeptide(L)'
;MSVKPLSSIPTLTSLYRSGTLVAAAASSSSPSIVPSTSINDRVGLVRGDITKLQLDAIVNAANTSLLGGGGADGAIHRAAGPGLLAECRTLGGCSTGRAKMTRGYELPAKHVIHTVGPIYSFSAKDKLLAQDLLSSCYRESLKVAVAGGVRTLAFTAISTGVYGYPSREAARVACSTVREFLEGSDGWKIDRVVFVTFETKEGDAYRDALPVFFPPETEDSQ
;
A
#
# COMPACT_ATOMS: atom_id res chain seq x y z
N MET A 1 -10.34 -16.62 13.78
CA MET A 1 -9.40 -16.44 12.64
C MET A 1 -8.00 -16.17 13.20
N SER A 2 -6.94 -16.70 12.61
CA SER A 2 -5.56 -16.48 13.12
C SER A 2 -5.09 -15.06 12.80
N VAL A 3 -4.81 -14.27 13.83
CA VAL A 3 -4.30 -12.89 13.75
C VAL A 3 -2.81 -12.93 13.40
N LYS A 4 -2.35 -12.02 12.54
CA LYS A 4 -0.94 -11.88 12.15
C LYS A 4 -0.36 -10.58 12.73
N PRO A 5 0.57 -10.65 13.71
CA PRO A 5 1.20 -9.47 14.27
C PRO A 5 2.15 -8.81 13.26
N LEU A 6 2.31 -7.49 13.33
CA LEU A 6 3.25 -6.74 12.48
C LEU A 6 4.68 -7.31 12.53
N SER A 7 5.13 -7.79 13.69
CA SER A 7 6.45 -8.38 13.89
C SER A 7 6.69 -9.66 13.08
N SER A 8 5.63 -10.32 12.60
CA SER A 8 5.75 -11.50 11.72
C SER A 8 5.97 -11.13 10.24
N ILE A 9 5.89 -9.85 9.89
CA ILE A 9 6.02 -9.37 8.52
C ILE A 9 7.48 -8.91 8.30
N PRO A 10 8.22 -9.53 7.36
CA PRO A 10 9.61 -9.17 7.11
C PRO A 10 9.74 -7.76 6.53
N THR A 11 10.80 -7.05 6.93
CA THR A 11 11.23 -5.80 6.30
C THR A 11 11.88 -6.06 4.95
N LEU A 12 12.03 -5.03 4.11
CA LEU A 12 12.80 -5.16 2.88
C LEU A 12 14.25 -5.56 3.17
N THR A 13 14.89 -5.00 4.20
CA THR A 13 16.23 -5.39 4.65
C THR A 13 16.30 -6.88 4.96
N SER A 14 15.31 -7.42 5.67
CA SER A 14 15.24 -8.87 5.96
C SER A 14 15.03 -9.70 4.69
N LEU A 15 14.22 -9.21 3.75
CA LEU A 15 13.95 -9.90 2.49
C LEU A 15 15.18 -9.92 1.56
N TYR A 16 15.98 -8.85 1.55
CA TYR A 16 17.27 -8.82 0.86
C TYR A 16 18.24 -9.81 1.49
N ARG A 17 18.38 -9.80 2.82
CA ARG A 17 19.27 -10.70 3.55
C ARG A 17 18.93 -12.19 3.35
N SER A 18 17.64 -12.52 3.24
CA SER A 18 17.20 -13.90 2.99
C SER A 18 17.28 -14.31 1.51
N GLY A 19 17.65 -13.40 0.61
CA GLY A 19 17.62 -13.62 -0.85
C GLY A 19 16.20 -13.75 -1.43
N THR A 20 15.15 -13.43 -0.65
CA THR A 20 13.76 -13.45 -1.11
C THR A 20 13.45 -12.26 -2.02
N LEU A 21 14.15 -11.14 -1.81
CA LEU A 21 14.18 -9.99 -2.70
C LEU A 21 15.62 -9.81 -3.20
N VAL A 22 15.77 -9.55 -4.50
CA VAL A 22 17.09 -9.40 -5.15
C VAL A 22 17.26 -7.93 -5.54
N ALA A 23 18.48 -7.41 -5.40
CA ALA A 23 18.79 -6.04 -5.83
C ALA A 23 18.46 -5.84 -7.32
N ALA A 24 18.00 -4.64 -7.70
CA ALA A 24 17.80 -4.32 -9.10
C ALA A 24 19.15 -4.31 -9.83
N ALA A 25 19.19 -4.87 -11.04
CA ALA A 25 20.33 -4.69 -11.92
C ALA A 25 20.47 -3.19 -12.25
N ALA A 26 21.70 -2.68 -12.22
CA ALA A 26 21.97 -1.31 -12.63
C ALA A 26 21.50 -1.09 -14.08
N SER A 27 20.56 -0.16 -14.28
CA SER A 27 20.09 0.22 -15.61
C SER A 27 20.11 1.74 -15.78
N SER A 28 20.44 2.18 -16.99
CA SER A 28 20.49 3.60 -17.37
C SER A 28 19.12 4.31 -17.34
N SER A 29 18.02 3.57 -17.20
CA SER A 29 16.64 4.07 -17.16
C SER A 29 16.02 4.08 -15.75
N SER A 30 16.78 3.70 -14.72
CA SER A 30 16.30 3.70 -13.34
C SER A 30 16.44 5.08 -12.71
N PRO A 31 15.48 5.50 -11.85
CA PRO A 31 15.61 6.74 -11.10
C PRO A 31 16.85 6.70 -10.19
N SER A 32 17.55 7.83 -10.04
CA SER A 32 18.69 7.97 -9.14
C SER A 32 18.22 7.99 -7.67
N ILE A 33 17.86 6.83 -7.14
CA ILE A 33 17.43 6.63 -5.76
C ILE A 33 18.65 6.31 -4.90
N VAL A 34 18.86 7.07 -3.82
CA VAL A 34 19.91 6.80 -2.84
C VAL A 34 19.48 5.61 -1.97
N PRO A 35 20.25 4.53 -1.83
CA PRO A 35 19.93 3.44 -0.90
C PRO A 35 19.78 3.93 0.54
N SER A 36 18.87 3.33 1.32
CA SER A 36 18.70 3.65 2.74
C SER A 36 18.17 2.46 3.53
N THR A 37 19.01 1.87 4.37
CA THR A 37 18.63 0.77 5.27
C THR A 37 17.53 1.21 6.23
N SER A 38 17.60 2.45 6.73
CA SER A 38 16.60 3.01 7.64
C SER A 38 15.19 3.11 7.03
N ILE A 39 15.09 3.39 5.72
CA ILE A 39 13.82 3.39 5.00
C ILE A 39 13.39 1.95 4.68
N ASN A 40 14.34 1.09 4.27
CA ASN A 40 14.05 -0.32 3.96
C ASN A 40 13.52 -1.10 5.17
N ASP A 41 13.95 -0.77 6.39
CA ASP A 41 13.44 -1.34 7.64
C ASP A 41 12.01 -0.89 8.00
N ARG A 42 11.52 0.15 7.34
CA ARG A 42 10.17 0.70 7.51
C ARG A 42 9.22 0.26 6.41
N VAL A 43 9.67 -0.58 5.47
CA VAL A 43 8.84 -1.12 4.39
C VAL A 43 8.85 -2.64 4.45
N GLY A 44 7.69 -3.26 4.20
CA GLY A 44 7.55 -4.72 4.14
C GLY A 44 6.69 -5.16 2.94
N LEU A 45 6.88 -6.42 2.54
CA LEU A 45 6.08 -7.08 1.52
C LEU A 45 5.58 -8.41 2.08
N VAL A 46 4.28 -8.66 1.96
CA VAL A 46 3.69 -9.95 2.33
C VAL A 46 2.58 -10.33 1.36
N ARG A 47 2.44 -11.63 1.12
CA ARG A 47 1.28 -12.18 0.42
C ARG A 47 0.28 -12.74 1.44
N GLY A 48 -0.98 -12.34 1.36
CA GLY A 48 -2.03 -12.91 2.19
C GLY A 48 -3.25 -12.01 2.40
N ASP A 49 -4.07 -12.41 3.36
CA ASP A 49 -5.30 -11.70 3.74
C ASP A 49 -4.99 -10.51 4.66
N ILE A 50 -5.20 -9.29 4.14
CA ILE A 50 -4.97 -8.03 4.86
C ILE A 50 -5.85 -7.91 6.11
N THR A 51 -7.02 -8.55 6.15
CA THR A 51 -7.97 -8.47 7.29
C THR A 51 -7.46 -9.19 8.55
N LYS A 52 -6.37 -9.93 8.43
CA LYS A 52 -5.75 -10.66 9.55
C LYS A 52 -4.66 -9.85 10.24
N LEU A 53 -4.21 -8.73 9.67
CA LEU A 53 -3.03 -8.03 10.15
C LEU A 53 -3.36 -7.15 11.37
N GLN A 54 -2.56 -7.28 12.43
CA GLN A 54 -2.65 -6.46 13.63
C GLN A 54 -1.64 -5.30 13.56
N LEU A 55 -2.14 -4.11 13.21
CA LEU A 55 -1.41 -2.85 13.09
C LEU A 55 -2.38 -1.66 13.25
N ASP A 56 -1.92 -0.42 13.10
CA ASP A 56 -2.79 0.75 13.33
C ASP A 56 -3.86 0.92 12.25
N ALA A 57 -3.54 0.75 10.96
CA ALA A 57 -4.53 0.87 9.89
C ALA A 57 -4.30 -0.06 8.71
N ILE A 58 -5.37 -0.56 8.11
CA ILE A 58 -5.32 -1.15 6.76
C ILE A 58 -5.91 -0.17 5.75
N VAL A 59 -5.36 -0.14 4.54
CA VAL A 59 -5.85 0.70 3.45
C VAL A 59 -6.70 -0.14 2.50
N ASN A 60 -7.96 0.22 2.39
CA ASN A 60 -8.96 -0.42 1.55
C ASN A 60 -9.01 0.24 0.16
N ALA A 61 -8.87 -0.57 -0.90
CA ALA A 61 -9.20 -0.20 -2.27
C ALA A 61 -10.74 -0.20 -2.46
N ALA A 62 -11.37 0.91 -2.09
CA ALA A 62 -12.82 1.10 -2.11
C ALA A 62 -13.33 1.64 -3.45
N ASN A 63 -14.65 1.71 -3.58
CA ASN A 63 -15.34 2.46 -4.65
C ASN A 63 -15.91 3.78 -4.12
N THR A 64 -16.40 4.65 -5.01
CA THR A 64 -16.86 6.01 -4.67
C THR A 64 -17.97 6.08 -3.63
N SER A 65 -18.77 5.02 -3.46
CA SER A 65 -19.83 4.99 -2.45
C SER A 65 -19.30 4.76 -1.03
N LEU A 66 -18.13 4.11 -0.88
CA LEU A 66 -17.62 3.55 0.37
C LEU A 66 -18.51 2.48 1.03
N LEU A 67 -19.55 1.98 0.35
CA LEU A 67 -20.54 1.06 0.92
C LEU A 67 -20.18 -0.42 0.70
N GLY A 68 -18.90 -0.72 0.52
CA GLY A 68 -18.39 -2.05 0.21
C GLY A 68 -18.53 -2.44 -1.26
N GLY A 69 -18.14 -3.67 -1.56
CA GLY A 69 -18.10 -4.22 -2.92
C GLY A 69 -17.57 -5.66 -2.95
N GLY A 70 -16.94 -6.04 -4.06
CA GLY A 70 -16.24 -7.31 -4.21
C GLY A 70 -14.78 -7.25 -3.76
N GLY A 71 -14.01 -8.32 -4.03
CA GLY A 71 -12.55 -8.34 -3.81
C GLY A 71 -12.13 -8.03 -2.36
N ALA A 72 -11.06 -7.24 -2.22
CA ALA A 72 -10.52 -6.84 -0.92
C ALA A 72 -11.51 -5.98 -0.11
N ASP A 73 -12.25 -5.08 -0.77
CA ASP A 73 -13.26 -4.23 -0.15
C ASP A 73 -14.35 -5.06 0.55
N GLY A 74 -14.91 -6.03 -0.19
CA GLY A 74 -15.88 -6.97 0.37
C GLY A 74 -15.30 -7.82 1.51
N ALA A 75 -14.04 -8.24 1.42
CA ALA A 75 -13.38 -8.99 2.48
C ALA A 75 -13.21 -8.15 3.76
N ILE A 76 -12.80 -6.89 3.62
CA ILE A 76 -12.66 -5.94 4.73
C ILE A 76 -14.01 -5.66 5.38
N HIS A 77 -15.06 -5.38 4.61
CA HIS A 77 -16.40 -5.17 5.16
C HIS A 77 -16.95 -6.39 5.90
N ARG A 78 -16.75 -7.61 5.37
CA ARG A 78 -17.17 -8.83 6.06
C ARG A 78 -16.39 -9.06 7.37
N ALA A 79 -15.09 -8.78 7.37
CA ALA A 79 -14.24 -9.03 8.53
C ALA A 79 -14.36 -7.94 9.62
N ALA A 80 -14.71 -6.70 9.24
CA ALA A 80 -14.93 -5.60 10.18
C ALA A 80 -16.33 -5.64 10.83
N GLY A 81 -17.27 -6.37 10.24
CA GLY A 81 -18.65 -6.43 10.70
C GLY A 81 -19.50 -5.22 10.29
N PRO A 82 -20.79 -5.20 10.66
CA PRO A 82 -21.76 -4.21 10.17
C PRO A 82 -21.48 -2.77 10.64
N GLY A 83 -20.71 -2.60 11.73
CA GLY A 83 -20.31 -1.28 12.24
C GLY A 83 -19.54 -0.47 11.20
N LEU A 84 -18.68 -1.11 10.40
CA LEU A 84 -17.92 -0.42 9.36
C LEU A 84 -18.83 0.21 8.30
N LEU A 85 -19.84 -0.54 7.85
CA LEU A 85 -20.79 -0.03 6.86
C LEU A 85 -21.62 1.13 7.43
N ALA A 86 -21.99 1.06 8.71
CA ALA A 86 -22.74 2.13 9.37
C ALA A 86 -21.94 3.45 9.41
N GLU A 87 -20.66 3.42 9.74
CA GLU A 87 -19.78 4.60 9.70
C GLU A 87 -19.48 5.07 8.28
N CYS A 88 -19.26 4.16 7.31
CA CYS A 88 -19.07 4.55 5.92
C CYS A 88 -20.26 5.38 5.36
N ARG A 89 -21.49 5.07 5.79
CA ARG A 89 -22.69 5.85 5.39
C ARG A 89 -22.63 7.30 5.88
N THR A 90 -21.96 7.59 6.99
CA THR A 90 -21.83 8.97 7.51
C THR A 90 -20.77 9.78 6.77
N LEU A 91 -19.91 9.14 5.97
CA LEU A 91 -18.83 9.81 5.26
C LEU A 91 -19.26 10.47 3.94
N GLY A 92 -20.42 10.12 3.38
CA GLY A 92 -20.91 10.68 2.11
C GLY A 92 -20.04 10.32 0.89
N GLY A 93 -19.51 9.09 0.84
CA GLY A 93 -18.68 8.61 -0.27
C GLY A 93 -17.25 9.17 -0.29
N CYS A 94 -16.49 8.90 -1.36
CA CYS A 94 -15.12 9.40 -1.54
C CYS A 94 -14.79 9.57 -3.03
N SER A 95 -14.17 10.69 -3.40
CA SER A 95 -13.73 10.92 -4.77
C SER A 95 -12.48 10.09 -5.10
N THR A 96 -12.28 9.77 -6.38
CA THR A 96 -11.08 9.11 -6.88
C THR A 96 -9.82 9.88 -6.51
N GLY A 97 -8.77 9.18 -6.07
CA GLY A 97 -7.52 9.78 -5.62
C GLY A 97 -7.57 10.41 -4.22
N ARG A 98 -8.70 10.29 -3.51
CA ARG A 98 -8.87 10.78 -2.13
C ARG A 98 -9.00 9.59 -1.17
N ALA A 99 -8.75 9.86 0.12
CA ALA A 99 -8.89 8.89 1.20
C ALA A 99 -9.71 9.44 2.39
N LYS A 100 -10.39 8.55 3.12
CA LYS A 100 -11.10 8.82 4.37
C LYS A 100 -10.84 7.70 5.38
N MET A 101 -10.90 7.99 6.68
CA MET A 101 -10.63 7.00 7.73
C MET A 101 -11.89 6.68 8.54
N THR A 102 -11.99 5.42 8.95
CA THR A 102 -13.01 4.88 9.86
C THR A 102 -12.34 4.03 10.95
N ARG A 103 -13.12 3.58 11.94
CA ARG A 103 -12.66 2.57 12.91
C ARG A 103 -12.54 1.20 12.24
N GLY A 104 -11.68 0.34 12.79
CA GLY A 104 -11.47 -1.04 12.32
C GLY A 104 -12.54 -2.05 12.77
N TYR A 105 -13.33 -1.71 13.79
CA TYR A 105 -14.38 -2.56 14.37
C TYR A 105 -13.85 -3.94 14.78
N GLU A 106 -14.34 -5.02 14.16
CA GLU A 106 -13.95 -6.40 14.46
C GLU A 106 -12.59 -6.80 13.86
N LEU A 107 -11.97 -5.92 13.06
CA LEU A 107 -10.63 -6.15 12.53
C LEU A 107 -9.56 -6.10 13.64
N PRO A 108 -8.47 -6.87 13.51
CA PRO A 108 -7.28 -6.68 14.33
C PRO A 108 -6.60 -5.32 14.13
N ALA A 109 -6.82 -4.68 12.97
CA ALA A 109 -6.35 -3.33 12.70
C ALA A 109 -7.25 -2.29 13.36
N LYS A 110 -6.67 -1.23 13.94
CA LYS A 110 -7.45 -0.23 14.71
C LYS A 110 -8.34 0.64 13.82
N HIS A 111 -7.91 0.90 12.59
CA HIS A 111 -8.59 1.76 11.62
C HIS A 111 -8.63 1.15 10.22
N VAL A 112 -9.56 1.62 9.39
CA VAL A 112 -9.55 1.41 7.94
C VAL A 112 -9.42 2.76 7.26
N ILE A 113 -8.44 2.90 6.38
CA ILE A 113 -8.31 4.06 5.49
C ILE A 113 -8.87 3.64 4.13
N HIS A 114 -10.00 4.20 3.74
CA HIS A 114 -10.66 3.92 2.47
C HIS A 114 -10.15 4.91 1.43
N THR A 115 -9.59 4.41 0.33
CA THR A 115 -9.18 5.23 -0.81
C THR A 115 -9.80 4.70 -2.09
N VAL A 116 -10.12 5.59 -3.02
CA VAL A 116 -10.77 5.24 -4.28
C VAL A 116 -9.78 5.33 -5.43
N GLY A 117 -9.36 4.17 -5.93
CA GLY A 117 -8.44 4.06 -7.05
C GLY A 117 -9.07 4.45 -8.39
N PRO A 118 -8.28 4.82 -9.40
CA PRO A 118 -8.79 5.06 -10.75
C PRO A 118 -9.17 3.74 -11.44
N ILE A 119 -10.19 3.80 -12.31
CA ILE A 119 -10.46 2.75 -13.30
C ILE A 119 -9.47 2.95 -14.44
N TYR A 120 -8.70 1.92 -14.78
CA TYR A 120 -7.66 2.01 -15.79
C TYR A 120 -8.25 1.98 -17.21
N SER A 121 -7.79 2.90 -18.05
CA SER A 121 -8.12 2.98 -19.47
C SER A 121 -6.84 2.83 -20.30
N PHE A 122 -6.95 2.17 -21.45
CA PHE A 122 -5.81 1.97 -22.36
C PHE A 122 -5.49 3.22 -23.21
N SER A 123 -6.31 4.27 -23.15
CA SER A 123 -6.04 5.52 -23.86
C SER A 123 -4.85 6.26 -23.25
N ALA A 124 -3.96 6.82 -24.07
CA ALA A 124 -2.73 7.45 -23.60
C ALA A 124 -2.99 8.62 -22.63
N LYS A 125 -4.02 9.43 -22.89
CA LYS A 125 -4.41 10.56 -22.03
C LYS A 125 -4.91 10.07 -20.67
N ASP A 126 -5.69 9.00 -20.65
CA ASP A 126 -6.25 8.47 -19.41
C ASP A 126 -5.20 7.73 -18.57
N LYS A 127 -4.16 7.18 -19.19
CA LYS A 127 -3.05 6.53 -18.46
C LYS A 127 -2.30 7.50 -17.54
N LEU A 128 -1.97 8.70 -18.02
CA LEU A 128 -1.30 9.71 -17.21
C LEU A 128 -2.18 10.15 -16.04
N LEU A 129 -3.46 10.42 -16.31
CA LEU A 129 -4.42 10.75 -15.25
C LEU A 129 -4.59 9.60 -14.24
N ALA A 130 -4.66 8.35 -14.70
CA ALA A 130 -4.74 7.19 -13.83
C ALA A 130 -3.49 7.04 -12.96
N GLN A 131 -2.30 7.30 -13.51
CA GLN A 131 -1.06 7.31 -12.74
C GLN A 131 -1.10 8.38 -11.64
N ASP A 132 -1.51 9.61 -11.96
CA ASP A 132 -1.61 10.70 -10.99
C ASP A 132 -2.63 10.42 -9.88
N LEU A 133 -3.79 9.88 -10.25
CA LEU A 133 -4.84 9.49 -9.31
C LEU A 133 -4.43 8.32 -8.43
N LEU A 134 -3.72 7.33 -8.98
CA LEU A 134 -3.21 6.20 -8.21
C LEU A 134 -2.14 6.68 -7.22
N SER A 135 -1.20 7.52 -7.64
CA SER A 135 -0.24 8.17 -6.73
C SER A 135 -0.97 8.96 -5.64
N SER A 136 -2.02 9.71 -6.00
CA SER A 136 -2.83 10.44 -5.03
C SER A 136 -3.48 9.53 -3.99
N CYS A 137 -3.92 8.31 -4.34
CA CYS A 137 -4.46 7.35 -3.38
C CYS A 137 -3.45 7.00 -2.27
N TYR A 138 -2.21 6.65 -2.64
CA TYR A 138 -1.17 6.31 -1.67
C TYR A 138 -0.80 7.53 -0.82
N ARG A 139 -0.57 8.68 -1.45
CA ARG A 139 -0.18 9.93 -0.78
C ARG A 139 -1.26 10.43 0.18
N GLU A 140 -2.52 10.49 -0.24
CA GLU A 140 -3.62 10.95 0.62
C GLU A 140 -3.91 9.94 1.73
N SER A 141 -3.75 8.63 1.49
CA SER A 141 -3.86 7.63 2.57
C SER A 141 -2.78 7.83 3.64
N LEU A 142 -1.53 8.10 3.24
CA LEU A 142 -0.44 8.39 4.17
C LEU A 142 -0.66 9.70 4.94
N LYS A 143 -1.16 10.75 4.29
CA LYS A 143 -1.54 12.00 4.98
C LYS A 143 -2.67 11.80 5.98
N VAL A 144 -3.71 11.05 5.60
CA VAL A 144 -4.82 10.69 6.50
C VAL A 144 -4.30 9.87 7.69
N ALA A 145 -3.37 8.94 7.45
CA ALA A 145 -2.72 8.18 8.52
C ALA A 145 -1.99 9.12 9.50
N VAL A 146 -1.14 10.01 8.99
CA VAL A 146 -0.42 11.00 9.81
C VAL A 146 -1.38 11.88 10.61
N ALA A 147 -2.42 12.41 9.98
CA ALA A 147 -3.42 13.25 10.66
C ALA A 147 -4.21 12.48 11.73
N GLY A 148 -4.40 11.18 11.54
CA GLY A 148 -5.06 10.28 12.48
C GLY A 148 -4.16 9.66 13.55
N GLY A 149 -2.87 10.01 13.59
CA GLY A 149 -1.90 9.42 14.52
C GLY A 149 -1.57 7.94 14.24
N VAL A 150 -1.90 7.44 13.04
CA VAL A 150 -1.57 6.10 12.57
C VAL A 150 -0.10 6.07 12.19
N ARG A 151 0.66 5.15 12.80
CA ARG A 151 2.11 5.02 12.54
C ARG A 151 2.44 3.78 11.72
N THR A 152 1.59 2.76 11.77
CA THR A 152 1.77 1.51 11.02
C THR A 152 0.57 1.27 10.10
N LEU A 153 0.83 1.10 8.80
CA LEU A 153 -0.24 0.88 7.81
C LEU A 153 0.12 -0.17 6.76
N ALA A 154 -0.91 -0.83 6.22
CA ALA A 154 -0.78 -1.84 5.17
C ALA A 154 -1.70 -1.52 3.98
N PHE A 155 -1.17 -1.57 2.76
CA PHE A 155 -1.91 -1.31 1.53
C PHE A 155 -2.31 -2.61 0.85
N THR A 156 -3.58 -2.72 0.44
CA THR A 156 -3.96 -3.63 -0.66
C THR A 156 -3.34 -3.15 -1.97
N ALA A 157 -3.24 -4.02 -2.98
CA ALA A 157 -2.89 -3.60 -4.34
C ALA A 157 -4.05 -2.78 -4.97
N ILE A 158 -3.96 -1.45 -4.88
CA ILE A 158 -5.02 -0.54 -5.33
C ILE A 158 -5.15 -0.58 -6.85
N SER A 159 -6.39 -0.67 -7.33
CA SER A 159 -6.80 -0.71 -8.76
C SER A 159 -6.37 -1.92 -9.59
N THR A 160 -5.61 -2.89 -9.07
CA THR A 160 -5.10 -4.04 -9.85
C THR A 160 -6.09 -5.20 -10.03
N GLY A 161 -7.24 -5.14 -9.34
CA GLY A 161 -8.35 -6.07 -9.47
C GLY A 161 -9.36 -5.62 -10.53
N VAL A 162 -10.61 -5.44 -10.12
CA VAL A 162 -11.74 -5.07 -11.02
C VAL A 162 -11.50 -3.77 -11.80
N TYR A 163 -10.68 -2.84 -11.27
CA TYR A 163 -10.35 -1.58 -11.94
C TYR A 163 -9.25 -1.71 -13.01
N GLY A 164 -8.65 -2.89 -13.18
CA GLY A 164 -7.88 -3.27 -14.37
C GLY A 164 -6.49 -2.62 -14.51
N TYR A 165 -5.96 -1.95 -13.49
CA TYR A 165 -4.63 -1.32 -13.57
C TYR A 165 -3.55 -2.42 -13.70
N PRO A 166 -2.67 -2.37 -14.71
CA PRO A 166 -1.60 -3.35 -14.87
C PRO A 166 -0.70 -3.42 -13.62
N SER A 167 -0.58 -4.60 -13.01
CA SER A 167 0.09 -4.77 -11.71
C SER A 167 1.52 -4.23 -11.68
N ARG A 168 2.29 -4.42 -12.76
CA ARG A 168 3.67 -3.92 -12.89
C ARG A 168 3.73 -2.39 -12.90
N GLU A 169 2.82 -1.73 -13.60
CA GLU A 169 2.74 -0.26 -13.63
C GLU A 169 2.26 0.26 -12.26
N ALA A 170 1.23 -0.35 -11.68
CA ALA A 170 0.68 0.04 -10.38
C ALA A 170 1.69 -0.10 -9.24
N ALA A 171 2.46 -1.20 -9.21
CA ALA A 171 3.47 -1.43 -8.19
C ALA A 171 4.58 -0.36 -8.24
N ARG A 172 4.98 0.10 -9.44
CA ARG A 172 5.95 1.20 -9.57
C ARG A 172 5.41 2.50 -9.00
N VAL A 173 4.16 2.86 -9.33
CA VAL A 173 3.49 4.06 -8.77
C VAL A 173 3.37 3.99 -7.26
N ALA A 174 3.01 2.82 -6.73
CA ALA A 174 2.90 2.58 -5.29
C ALA A 174 4.26 2.75 -4.60
N CYS A 175 5.29 2.08 -5.11
CA CYS A 175 6.64 2.11 -4.52
C CYS A 175 7.26 3.51 -4.59
N SER A 176 7.16 4.20 -5.73
CA SER A 176 7.71 5.56 -5.88
C SER A 176 7.02 6.53 -4.93
N THR A 177 5.69 6.50 -4.87
CA THR A 177 4.91 7.42 -4.03
C THR A 177 5.18 7.19 -2.55
N VAL A 178 5.25 5.93 -2.11
CA VAL A 178 5.58 5.60 -0.72
C VAL A 178 7.02 6.01 -0.39
N ARG A 179 7.96 5.77 -1.30
CA ARG A 179 9.36 6.18 -1.13
C ARG A 179 9.47 7.69 -0.92
N GLU A 180 8.90 8.47 -1.84
CA GLU A 180 8.88 9.94 -1.77
C GLU A 180 8.25 10.45 -0.46
N PHE A 181 7.14 9.83 -0.01
CA PHE A 181 6.51 10.22 1.25
C PHE A 181 7.40 9.94 2.46
N LEU A 182 8.08 8.78 2.49
CA LEU A 182 8.95 8.39 3.61
C LEU A 182 10.21 9.26 3.72
N GLU A 183 10.68 9.82 2.60
CA GLU A 183 11.76 10.82 2.54
C GLU A 183 11.29 12.24 2.88
N GLY A 184 9.99 12.51 2.76
CA GLY A 184 9.39 13.81 3.03
C GLY A 184 9.37 14.19 4.52
N SER A 185 8.98 15.44 4.79
CA SER A 185 8.96 16.04 6.14
C SER A 185 8.07 15.31 7.14
N ASP A 186 7.01 14.65 6.68
CA ASP A 186 6.11 13.85 7.51
C ASP A 186 6.50 12.36 7.54
N GLY A 187 7.51 11.96 6.76
CA GLY A 187 7.92 10.58 6.61
C GLY A 187 8.18 9.93 7.96
N TRP A 188 8.96 10.55 8.84
CA TRP A 188 9.32 10.03 10.17
C TRP A 188 8.14 9.70 11.10
N LYS A 189 6.92 10.16 10.78
CA LYS A 189 5.70 9.86 11.56
C LYS A 189 5.15 8.44 11.29
N ILE A 190 5.63 7.77 10.25
CA ILE A 190 5.21 6.42 9.85
C ILE A 190 6.27 5.37 10.21
N ASP A 191 6.04 4.50 11.18
CA ASP A 191 6.99 3.46 11.57
C ASP A 191 7.07 2.30 10.56
N ARG A 192 5.95 1.96 9.91
CA ARG A 192 5.90 0.81 8.98
C ARG A 192 4.84 0.98 7.89
N VAL A 193 5.24 0.77 6.65
CA VAL A 193 4.35 0.58 5.49
C VAL A 193 4.48 -0.86 4.99
N VAL A 194 3.37 -1.56 4.81
CA VAL A 194 3.35 -2.93 4.27
C VAL A 194 2.59 -2.96 2.97
N PHE A 195 3.19 -3.51 1.92
CA PHE A 195 2.46 -3.88 0.71
C PHE A 195 1.92 -5.30 0.87
N VAL A 196 0.60 -5.45 0.80
CA VAL A 196 -0.11 -6.72 0.93
C VAL A 196 -0.65 -7.13 -0.43
N THR A 197 -0.08 -8.20 -0.97
CA THR A 197 -0.49 -8.78 -2.26
C THR A 197 -1.38 -9.99 -2.03
N PHE A 198 -2.26 -10.30 -2.97
CA PHE A 198 -3.09 -11.50 -2.89
C PHE A 198 -2.77 -12.46 -4.03
N GLU A 199 -2.76 -11.96 -5.26
CA GLU A 199 -2.43 -12.73 -6.45
C GLU A 199 -0.93 -12.80 -6.70
N THR A 200 -0.47 -13.89 -7.32
CA THR A 200 0.95 -14.06 -7.66
C THR A 200 1.46 -12.93 -8.56
N LYS A 201 0.65 -12.49 -9.54
CA LYS A 201 1.00 -11.39 -10.46
C LYS A 201 1.32 -10.08 -9.75
N GLU A 202 0.67 -9.82 -8.61
CA GLU A 202 0.90 -8.64 -7.79
C GLU A 202 2.19 -8.81 -6.99
N GLY A 203 2.37 -9.98 -6.37
CA GLY A 203 3.60 -10.34 -5.67
C GLY A 203 4.84 -10.15 -6.55
N ASP A 204 4.79 -10.65 -7.79
CA ASP A 204 5.88 -10.53 -8.75
C ASP A 204 6.11 -9.07 -9.17
N ALA A 205 5.04 -8.32 -9.43
CA ALA A 205 5.14 -6.90 -9.75
C ALA A 205 5.81 -6.08 -8.63
N TYR A 206 5.49 -6.37 -7.36
CA TYR A 206 6.15 -5.72 -6.22
C TYR A 206 7.60 -6.18 -6.04
N ARG A 207 7.92 -7.46 -6.25
CA ARG A 207 9.32 -7.94 -6.21
C ARG A 207 10.20 -7.28 -7.27
N ASP A 208 9.63 -6.92 -8.41
CA ASP A 208 10.34 -6.21 -9.48
C ASP A 208 10.44 -4.70 -9.21
N ALA A 209 9.42 -4.10 -8.60
CA ALA A 209 9.39 -2.65 -8.34
C ALA A 209 10.19 -2.23 -7.10
N LEU A 210 10.08 -2.98 -5.99
CA LEU A 210 10.71 -2.61 -4.71
C LEU A 210 12.21 -2.37 -4.83
N PRO A 211 13.01 -3.24 -5.49
CA PRO A 211 14.46 -3.02 -5.62
C PRO A 211 14.86 -1.78 -6.42
N VAL A 212 13.95 -1.23 -7.22
CA VAL A 212 14.19 0.01 -7.98
C VAL A 212 14.00 1.24 -7.09
N PHE A 213 13.05 1.22 -6.16
CA PHE A 213 12.70 2.38 -5.31
C PHE A 213 13.21 2.27 -3.87
N PHE A 214 13.60 1.07 -3.46
CA PHE A 214 14.14 0.73 -2.14
C PHE A 214 15.37 -0.17 -2.31
N PRO A 215 16.39 0.25 -3.10
CA PRO A 215 17.58 -0.56 -3.28
C PRO A 215 18.25 -0.85 -1.93
N PRO A 216 18.84 -2.04 -1.74
CA PRO A 216 19.65 -2.31 -0.56
C PRO A 216 20.88 -1.40 -0.58
N GLU A 217 21.34 -0.97 0.60
CA GLU A 217 22.68 -0.41 0.71
C GLU A 217 23.68 -1.51 0.31
N THR A 218 24.61 -1.19 -0.58
CA THR A 218 25.75 -2.07 -0.81
C THR A 218 26.54 -2.09 0.48
N GLU A 219 26.80 -3.28 1.02
CA GLU A 219 27.86 -3.42 2.02
C GLU A 219 29.13 -2.92 1.33
N ASP A 220 29.63 -1.75 1.73
CA ASP A 220 30.97 -1.33 1.37
C ASP A 220 31.88 -2.48 1.77
N SER A 221 32.62 -3.03 0.81
CA SER A 221 33.70 -3.96 1.05
C SER A 221 34.69 -3.29 2.03
N GLN A 222 34.49 -3.50 3.33
CA GLN A 222 35.50 -3.23 4.34
C GLN A 222 36.60 -4.28 4.27
#